data_AF-A0A9N8DT49-F1
#
_entry.id   AF-A0A9N8DT49-F1
#
_cell.length_a   1.000
_cell.length_b   1.000
_cell.length_c   1.000
_cell.angle_alpha   90.00
_cell.angle_beta   90.00
_cell.angle_gamma   90.00
#
_symmetry.space_group_name_H-M   'P 1'
#
loop_
_entity.id
_entity.type
_entity.pdbx_description
1 polymer ?
#
loop_
_entity_poly.entity_id
_entity_poly.type
_entity_poly.pdbx_seq_one_letter_code
_entity_poly.pdbx_strand_id
1 'polypeptide(L)'
;MLDSFKAHFGKNPLHLARVYRDLQVFGILERAEAEKKNSFIGFMLANNFLRLYESADVRNARFNICHDNICDFTWRFVRMIGQLKQHKIKCPSEWKVRMGASVDGTQMRTNEPRDPDMRRNPKNYAYKFNFAGLNYQIVLSLWTNNVWYANLGDTGSTHDMTSIRKEFIDMVPEGCRVIADAGYSGKSEREKRIFAVVSEMDSPEVRAFKGAAKARQEVFNKKMKDFDCLTKRWIHGVDNHKLAFNACLVLTQYAIEDTSPHGEPLHTL
;
A
#
# COMPACT_ATOMS: atom_id res chain seq x y z
N MET A 1 -13.20 -20.76 11.40
CA MET A 1 -12.04 -20.35 12.23
C MET A 1 -11.11 -19.39 11.47
N LEU A 2 -10.65 -19.75 10.26
CA LEU A 2 -9.75 -18.89 9.45
C LEU A 2 -10.36 -17.55 9.01
N ASP A 3 -11.62 -17.54 8.58
CA ASP A 3 -12.27 -16.27 8.17
C ASP A 3 -12.43 -15.29 9.33
N SER A 4 -12.75 -15.81 10.51
CA SER A 4 -12.78 -15.02 11.74
C SER A 4 -11.40 -14.44 12.05
N PHE A 5 -10.33 -15.21 11.92
CA PHE A 5 -8.97 -14.68 12.11
C PHE A 5 -8.66 -13.54 11.13
N LYS A 6 -8.94 -13.72 9.83
CA LYS A 6 -8.72 -12.68 8.82
C LYS A 6 -9.58 -11.44 9.08
N ALA A 7 -10.80 -11.61 9.59
CA ALA A 7 -11.65 -10.49 9.97
C ALA A 7 -11.00 -9.63 11.07
N HIS A 8 -10.27 -10.23 12.01
CA HIS A 8 -9.62 -9.52 13.12
C HIS A 8 -8.19 -9.05 12.85
N PHE A 9 -7.43 -9.73 11.98
CA PHE A 9 -5.99 -9.47 11.77
C PHE A 9 -5.61 -9.21 10.30
N GLY A 10 -6.58 -9.23 9.39
CA GLY A 10 -6.47 -8.77 8.01
C GLY A 10 -5.91 -9.76 7.01
N LYS A 11 -4.92 -10.58 7.38
CA LYS A 11 -4.33 -11.59 6.47
C LYS A 11 -4.31 -12.98 7.08
N ASN A 12 -4.05 -13.99 6.25
CA ASN A 12 -3.99 -15.38 6.69
C ASN A 12 -2.89 -15.56 7.76
N PRO A 13 -3.10 -16.41 8.80
CA PRO A 13 -2.08 -16.69 9.81
C PRO A 13 -0.71 -17.08 9.23
N LEU A 14 -0.67 -17.83 8.13
CA LEU A 14 0.58 -18.23 7.48
C LEU A 14 1.33 -17.04 6.86
N HIS A 15 0.62 -16.08 6.28
CA HIS A 15 1.23 -14.85 5.76
C HIS A 15 1.79 -14.01 6.90
N LEU A 16 1.04 -13.88 8.01
CA LEU A 16 1.51 -13.15 9.20
C LEU A 16 2.72 -13.84 9.85
N ALA A 17 2.74 -15.17 9.90
CA ALA A 17 3.89 -15.93 10.40
C ALA A 17 5.15 -15.71 9.53
N ARG A 18 4.99 -15.69 8.20
CA ARG A 18 6.09 -15.36 7.27
C ARG A 18 6.61 -13.94 7.48
N VAL A 19 5.72 -12.96 7.69
CA VAL A 19 6.09 -11.57 8.01
C VAL A 19 6.88 -11.52 9.31
N TYR A 20 6.39 -12.14 10.39
CA TYR A 20 7.07 -12.13 11.70
C TYR A 20 8.44 -12.83 11.66
N ARG A 21 8.56 -13.90 10.88
CA ARG A 21 9.84 -14.54 10.59
C ARG A 21 10.77 -13.59 9.84
N ASP A 22 10.30 -12.96 8.78
CA ASP A 22 11.14 -12.09 7.94
C ASP A 22 11.60 -10.83 8.69
N LEU A 23 10.84 -10.33 9.66
CA LEU A 23 11.32 -9.30 10.59
C LEU A 23 12.61 -9.73 11.30
N GLN A 24 12.73 -11.01 11.68
CA GLN A 24 13.92 -11.55 12.33
C GLN A 24 15.05 -11.82 11.33
N VAL A 25 14.71 -12.41 10.17
CA VAL A 25 15.70 -12.74 9.12
C VAL A 25 16.39 -11.49 8.59
N PHE A 26 15.66 -10.38 8.43
CA PHE A 26 16.24 -9.12 7.99
C PHE A 26 16.81 -8.26 9.13
N GLY A 27 16.87 -8.78 10.36
CA GLY A 27 17.44 -8.07 11.51
C GLY A 27 16.63 -6.84 11.97
N ILE A 28 15.37 -6.71 11.54
CA ILE A 28 14.46 -5.64 11.97
C ILE A 28 13.95 -5.91 13.40
N LEU A 29 13.73 -7.18 13.72
CA LEU A 29 13.36 -7.66 15.05
C LEU A 29 14.48 -8.55 15.58
N GLU A 30 15.15 -8.12 16.63
CA GLU A 30 16.22 -8.90 17.25
C GLU A 30 15.68 -10.22 17.82
N ARG A 31 16.47 -11.29 17.71
CA ARG A 31 16.09 -12.62 18.20
C ARG A 31 15.71 -12.63 19.69
N ALA A 32 16.52 -11.97 20.53
CA ALA A 32 16.26 -11.86 21.96
C ALA A 32 14.95 -11.12 22.27
N GLU A 33 14.52 -10.23 21.38
CA GLU A 33 13.22 -9.59 21.48
C GLU A 33 12.09 -10.50 20.97
N ALA A 34 12.30 -11.19 19.84
CA ALA A 34 11.32 -12.11 19.25
C ALA A 34 10.90 -13.24 20.20
N GLU A 35 11.81 -13.69 21.06
CA GLU A 35 11.59 -14.75 22.07
C GLU A 35 10.71 -14.26 23.25
N LYS A 36 10.52 -12.94 23.43
CA LYS A 36 9.64 -12.40 24.46
C LYS A 36 8.18 -12.62 24.08
N LYS A 37 7.37 -13.17 24.99
CA LYS A 37 5.93 -13.35 24.79
C LYS A 37 5.21 -12.07 24.32
N ASN A 38 5.58 -10.92 24.88
CA ASN A 38 4.98 -9.63 24.55
C ASN A 38 5.31 -9.16 23.12
N SER A 39 6.38 -9.69 22.50
CA SER A 39 6.77 -9.35 21.14
C SER A 39 5.73 -9.83 20.13
N PHE A 40 5.40 -11.12 20.15
CA PHE A 40 4.38 -11.67 19.27
C PHE A 40 2.98 -11.06 19.55
N ILE A 41 2.66 -10.77 20.82
CA ILE A 41 1.43 -10.06 21.18
C ILE A 41 1.43 -8.66 20.53
N GLY A 42 2.52 -7.91 20.61
CA GLY A 42 2.66 -6.60 19.97
C GLY A 42 2.48 -6.66 18.45
N PHE A 43 3.04 -7.69 17.80
CA PHE A 43 2.83 -7.94 16.39
C PHE A 43 1.34 -8.19 16.06
N MET A 44 0.65 -9.02 16.84
CA MET A 44 -0.77 -9.29 16.64
C MET A 44 -1.64 -8.06 16.90
N LEU A 45 -1.29 -7.24 17.91
CA LEU A 45 -1.93 -5.95 18.17
C LEU A 45 -1.80 -5.01 16.98
N ALA A 46 -0.62 -4.89 16.37
CA ALA A 46 -0.41 -4.06 15.19
C ALA A 46 -1.29 -4.51 14.01
N ASN A 47 -1.35 -5.82 13.71
CA ASN A 47 -2.20 -6.33 12.64
C ASN A 47 -3.69 -6.08 12.92
N ASN A 48 -4.11 -6.22 14.19
CA ASN A 48 -5.48 -5.91 14.59
C ASN A 48 -5.82 -4.41 14.43
N PHE A 49 -4.89 -3.53 14.80
CA PHE A 49 -5.03 -2.10 14.59
C PHE A 49 -5.17 -1.75 13.11
N LEU A 50 -4.30 -2.28 12.25
CA LEU A 50 -4.37 -2.03 10.81
C LEU A 50 -5.68 -2.54 10.22
N ARG A 51 -6.13 -3.72 10.65
CA ARG A 51 -7.35 -4.34 10.11
C ARG A 51 -8.63 -3.63 10.55
N LEU A 52 -8.83 -3.42 11.85
CA LEU A 52 -10.11 -2.91 12.39
C LEU A 52 -10.08 -1.41 12.69
N TYR A 53 -8.90 -0.86 12.95
CA TYR A 53 -8.69 0.56 13.23
C TYR A 53 -9.64 1.11 14.31
N GLU A 54 -9.80 0.33 15.38
CA GLU A 54 -10.55 0.70 16.57
C GLU A 54 -9.70 1.56 17.52
N SER A 55 -10.37 2.33 18.38
CA SER A 55 -9.68 3.13 19.39
C SER A 55 -8.86 2.27 20.35
N ALA A 56 -7.85 2.87 20.97
CA ALA A 56 -7.03 2.21 21.96
C ALA A 56 -7.86 1.73 23.16
N ASP A 57 -8.90 2.46 23.58
CA ASP A 57 -9.79 2.04 24.67
C ASP A 57 -10.55 0.75 24.37
N VAL A 58 -11.15 0.66 23.17
CA VAL A 58 -11.86 -0.55 22.72
C VAL A 58 -10.91 -1.75 22.65
N ARG A 59 -9.71 -1.52 22.13
CA ARG A 59 -8.69 -2.57 22.01
C ARG A 59 -8.12 -2.97 23.37
N ASN A 60 -7.89 -2.03 24.29
CA ASN A 60 -7.46 -2.28 25.66
C ASN A 60 -8.47 -3.18 26.37
N ALA A 61 -9.76 -2.82 26.33
CA ALA A 61 -10.83 -3.64 26.90
C ALA A 61 -10.88 -5.06 26.28
N ARG A 62 -10.66 -5.18 24.96
CA ARG A 62 -10.67 -6.48 24.26
C ARG A 62 -9.49 -7.38 24.63
N PHE A 63 -8.28 -6.82 24.68
CA PHE A 63 -7.04 -7.59 24.86
C PHE A 63 -6.57 -7.64 26.31
N ASN A 64 -7.20 -6.87 27.20
CA ASN A 64 -6.83 -6.73 28.60
C ASN A 64 -5.35 -6.30 28.77
N ILE A 65 -4.94 -5.28 28.02
CA ILE A 65 -3.58 -4.70 28.00
C ILE A 65 -3.71 -3.20 28.18
N CYS A 66 -3.03 -2.63 29.18
CA CYS A 66 -3.15 -1.21 29.49
C CYS A 66 -2.86 -0.31 28.26
N HIS A 67 -3.50 0.86 28.24
CA HIS A 67 -3.55 1.76 27.10
C HIS A 67 -2.16 2.16 26.57
N ASP A 68 -1.22 2.55 27.43
CA ASP A 68 0.09 3.02 26.96
C ASP A 68 0.88 1.88 26.31
N ASN A 69 0.86 0.70 26.92
CA ASN A 69 1.47 -0.50 26.34
C ASN A 69 0.82 -0.88 25.00
N ILE A 70 -0.51 -0.74 24.85
CA ILE A 70 -1.17 -1.07 23.58
C ILE A 70 -0.74 -0.14 22.45
N CYS A 71 -0.60 1.16 22.73
CA CYS A 71 -0.18 2.16 21.77
C CYS A 71 1.28 1.96 21.35
N ASP A 72 2.17 1.78 22.34
CA ASP A 72 3.60 1.61 22.11
C ASP A 72 3.90 0.34 21.31
N PHE A 73 3.32 -0.80 21.71
CA PHE A 73 3.50 -2.05 20.97
C PHE A 73 2.90 -1.98 19.57
N THR A 74 1.73 -1.37 19.41
CA THR A 74 1.08 -1.22 18.10
C THR A 74 2.01 -0.46 17.14
N TRP A 75 2.46 0.74 17.52
CA TRP A 75 3.26 1.57 16.62
C TRP A 75 4.66 1.02 16.39
N ARG A 76 5.26 0.38 17.39
CA ARG A 76 6.53 -0.35 17.22
C ARG A 76 6.43 -1.36 16.08
N PHE A 77 5.43 -2.24 16.12
CA PHE A 77 5.29 -3.29 15.10
C PHE A 77 4.77 -2.76 13.77
N VAL A 78 3.91 -1.74 13.74
CA VAL A 78 3.54 -1.07 12.47
C VAL A 78 4.79 -0.53 11.76
N ARG A 79 5.72 0.11 12.49
CA ARG A 79 6.99 0.58 11.92
C ARG A 79 7.84 -0.57 11.40
N MET A 80 8.04 -1.62 12.20
CA MET A 80 8.84 -2.79 11.83
C MET A 80 8.29 -3.49 10.58
N ILE A 81 6.97 -3.72 10.51
CA ILE A 81 6.33 -4.29 9.31
C ILE A 81 6.54 -3.37 8.11
N GLY A 82 6.37 -2.05 8.28
CA GLY A 82 6.61 -1.07 7.22
C GLY A 82 8.05 -1.06 6.69
N GLN A 83 9.06 -1.33 7.55
CA GLN A 83 10.47 -1.41 7.13
C GLN A 83 10.74 -2.58 6.18
N LEU A 84 9.95 -3.66 6.23
CA LEU A 84 10.06 -4.76 5.26
C LEU A 84 9.80 -4.32 3.81
N LYS A 85 9.20 -3.13 3.60
CA LYS A 85 9.00 -2.54 2.27
C LYS A 85 10.30 -2.50 1.47
N GLN A 86 11.43 -2.12 2.07
CA GLN A 86 12.71 -2.03 1.38
C GLN A 86 13.23 -3.39 0.90
N HIS A 87 12.76 -4.49 1.49
CA HIS A 87 13.14 -5.85 1.14
C HIS A 87 12.15 -6.50 0.16
N LYS A 88 10.85 -6.20 0.31
CA LYS A 88 9.76 -6.85 -0.43
C LYS A 88 9.27 -6.09 -1.64
N ILE A 89 9.37 -4.77 -1.65
CA ILE A 89 8.84 -3.91 -2.72
C ILE A 89 10.03 -3.37 -3.50
N LYS A 90 10.34 -4.01 -4.62
CA LYS A 90 11.50 -3.66 -5.45
C LYS A 90 11.15 -3.72 -6.93
N CYS A 91 11.50 -2.66 -7.65
CA CYS A 91 11.50 -2.65 -9.10
C CYS A 91 12.74 -3.41 -9.59
N PRO A 92 12.62 -4.34 -10.54
CA PRO A 92 13.78 -4.96 -11.15
C PRO A 92 14.58 -3.94 -11.97
N SER A 93 15.90 -4.09 -12.00
CA SER A 93 16.79 -3.24 -12.80
C SER A 93 16.59 -3.42 -14.30
N GLU A 94 16.13 -4.59 -14.72
CA GLU A 94 15.88 -4.94 -16.12
C GLU A 94 14.46 -5.49 -16.28
N TRP A 95 13.78 -5.03 -17.33
CA TRP A 95 12.42 -5.46 -17.63
C TRP A 95 12.43 -6.44 -18.79
N LYS A 96 11.92 -7.65 -18.55
CA LYS A 96 11.85 -8.71 -19.57
C LYS A 96 10.93 -8.36 -20.75
N VAL A 97 9.96 -7.47 -20.53
CA VAL A 97 8.94 -7.09 -21.50
C VAL A 97 8.80 -5.57 -21.50
N ARG A 98 8.64 -4.99 -22.70
CA ARG A 98 8.54 -3.53 -22.87
C ARG A 98 7.35 -2.95 -22.11
N MET A 99 6.18 -3.58 -22.12
CA MET A 99 5.10 -3.23 -21.18
C MET A 99 5.30 -4.04 -19.89
N GLY A 100 5.90 -3.43 -18.86
CA GLY A 100 6.33 -4.15 -17.66
C GLY A 100 5.38 -4.02 -16.47
N ALA A 101 4.72 -2.87 -16.34
CA ALA A 101 3.97 -2.51 -15.15
C ALA A 101 2.67 -1.76 -15.44
N SER A 102 1.76 -1.73 -14.47
CA SER A 102 0.67 -0.77 -14.36
C SER A 102 0.90 0.18 -13.18
N VAL A 103 0.35 1.39 -13.25
CA VAL A 103 0.36 2.34 -12.15
C VAL A 103 -1.01 2.97 -11.96
N ASP A 104 -1.40 3.13 -10.70
CA ASP A 104 -2.61 3.84 -10.33
C ASP A 104 -2.46 4.54 -8.98
N GLY A 105 -3.22 5.62 -8.84
CA GLY A 105 -3.32 6.44 -7.64
C GLY A 105 -4.47 5.98 -6.77
N THR A 106 -4.22 5.77 -5.49
CA THR A 106 -5.26 5.49 -4.50
C THR A 106 -5.30 6.58 -3.45
N GLN A 107 -6.48 7.16 -3.25
CA GLN A 107 -6.69 8.26 -2.31
C GLN A 107 -7.25 7.72 -0.99
N MET A 108 -6.76 8.23 0.12
CA MET A 108 -7.14 7.86 1.49
C MET A 108 -7.62 9.09 2.25
N ARG A 109 -8.72 8.95 3.00
CA ARG A 109 -9.31 10.08 3.72
C ARG A 109 -8.61 10.33 5.05
N THR A 110 -8.23 11.57 5.32
CA THR A 110 -7.57 11.95 6.58
C THR A 110 -8.33 13.05 7.30
N ASN A 111 -8.02 13.27 8.58
CA ASN A 111 -8.26 14.56 9.20
C ASN A 111 -7.43 15.62 8.51
N GLU A 112 -8.00 16.81 8.40
CA GLU A 112 -7.29 17.97 7.90
C GLU A 112 -6.19 18.34 8.91
N PRO A 113 -4.92 18.39 8.49
CA PRO A 113 -3.86 18.94 9.31
C PRO A 113 -4.25 20.34 9.78
N ARG A 114 -3.99 20.66 11.05
CA ARG A 114 -4.20 22.03 11.54
C ARG A 114 -3.30 22.97 10.77
N ASP A 115 -3.88 24.04 10.27
CA ASP A 115 -3.19 25.11 9.55
C ASP A 115 -3.34 26.40 10.35
N PRO A 116 -2.25 27.15 10.59
CA PRO A 116 -2.32 28.38 11.38
C PRO A 116 -3.08 29.50 10.68
N ASP A 117 -3.08 29.52 9.34
CA ASP A 117 -3.56 30.63 8.53
C ASP A 117 -4.91 30.32 7.88
N MET A 118 -5.27 29.04 7.74
CA MET A 118 -6.45 28.61 7.00
C MET A 118 -7.36 27.69 7.82
N ARG A 119 -8.67 27.99 7.82
CA ARG A 119 -9.68 27.08 8.39
C ARG A 119 -9.83 25.79 7.58
N ARG A 120 -9.61 25.86 6.27
CA ARG A 120 -9.53 24.73 5.34
C ARG A 120 -8.36 24.99 4.39
N ASN A 121 -7.38 24.11 4.37
CA ASN A 121 -6.22 24.21 3.51
C ASN A 121 -6.50 23.49 2.18
N PRO A 122 -6.64 24.23 1.06
CA PRO A 122 -6.92 23.64 -0.24
C PRO A 122 -5.88 22.60 -0.66
N LYS A 123 -4.63 22.69 -0.16
CA LYS A 123 -3.56 21.73 -0.48
C LYS A 123 -3.89 20.31 -0.05
N ASN A 124 -4.63 20.15 1.03
CA ASN A 124 -4.98 18.84 1.57
C ASN A 124 -6.28 18.29 0.96
N TYR A 125 -7.01 19.10 0.19
CA TYR A 125 -8.35 18.78 -0.26
C TYR A 125 -8.35 17.71 -1.37
N ALA A 126 -8.94 16.57 -1.08
CA ALA A 126 -9.17 15.49 -2.04
C ALA A 126 -10.61 15.55 -2.56
N TYR A 127 -10.78 15.84 -3.85
CA TYR A 127 -12.08 15.96 -4.51
C TYR A 127 -12.95 14.71 -4.34
N LYS A 128 -12.35 13.52 -4.36
CA LYS A 128 -13.05 12.23 -4.18
C LYS A 128 -13.80 12.12 -2.85
N PHE A 129 -13.28 12.75 -1.79
CA PHE A 129 -13.87 12.68 -0.46
C PHE A 129 -14.58 13.97 -0.04
N ASN A 130 -14.48 15.02 -0.87
CA ASN A 130 -14.87 16.38 -0.50
C ASN A 130 -14.29 16.77 0.89
N PHE A 131 -13.05 16.35 1.16
CA PHE A 131 -12.40 16.47 2.46
C PHE A 131 -10.87 16.31 2.33
N ALA A 132 -10.13 16.49 3.43
CA ALA A 132 -8.71 16.21 3.45
C ALA A 132 -8.39 14.74 3.09
N GLY A 133 -7.32 14.55 2.31
CA GLY A 133 -6.86 13.22 1.93
C GLY A 133 -5.39 13.16 1.52
N LEU A 134 -4.88 11.93 1.48
CA LEU A 134 -3.54 11.59 1.02
C LEU A 134 -3.64 10.69 -0.20
N ASN A 135 -2.82 10.97 -1.20
CA ASN A 135 -2.76 10.19 -2.42
C ASN A 135 -1.54 9.27 -2.36
N TYR A 136 -1.69 8.01 -2.70
CA TYR A 136 -0.59 7.06 -2.80
C TYR A 136 -0.53 6.52 -4.21
N GLN A 137 0.69 6.34 -4.72
CA GLN A 137 0.94 5.78 -6.03
C GLN A 137 1.47 4.37 -5.88
N ILE A 138 0.91 3.42 -6.62
CA ILE A 138 1.29 2.01 -6.54
C ILE A 138 1.56 1.48 -7.95
N VAL A 139 2.77 0.97 -8.16
CA VAL A 139 3.20 0.32 -9.38
C VAL A 139 3.20 -1.19 -9.19
N LEU A 140 2.44 -1.88 -10.02
CA LEU A 140 2.35 -3.33 -10.03
C LEU A 140 2.98 -3.90 -11.28
N SER A 141 3.64 -5.05 -11.14
CA SER A 141 4.04 -5.84 -12.30
C SER A 141 2.80 -6.38 -13.04
N LEU A 142 2.85 -6.29 -14.37
CA LEU A 142 1.83 -6.90 -15.24
C LEU A 142 1.94 -8.43 -15.25
N TRP A 143 3.16 -8.95 -15.09
CA TRP A 143 3.48 -10.36 -15.34
C TRP A 143 3.68 -11.18 -14.07
N THR A 144 3.86 -10.53 -12.92
CA THR A 144 4.12 -11.19 -11.63
C THR A 144 3.27 -10.57 -10.53
N ASN A 145 2.99 -11.31 -9.46
CA ASN A 145 2.26 -10.81 -8.29
C ASN A 145 3.15 -9.98 -7.35
N ASN A 146 3.84 -8.99 -7.93
CA ASN A 146 4.77 -8.14 -7.20
C ASN A 146 4.43 -6.67 -7.38
N VAL A 147 4.40 -5.95 -6.27
CA VAL A 147 4.49 -4.50 -6.24
C VAL A 147 5.94 -4.11 -6.48
N TRP A 148 6.20 -3.27 -7.48
CA TRP A 148 7.54 -2.80 -7.80
C TRP A 148 7.89 -1.51 -7.08
N TYR A 149 6.90 -0.64 -6.90
CA TYR A 149 7.10 0.65 -6.27
C TYR A 149 5.79 1.11 -5.63
N ALA A 150 5.89 1.78 -4.50
CA ALA A 150 4.78 2.52 -3.95
C ALA A 150 5.28 3.69 -3.12
N ASN A 151 4.67 4.85 -3.24
CA ASN A 151 5.06 6.00 -2.44
C ASN A 151 3.86 6.89 -2.14
N LEU A 152 3.99 7.67 -1.06
CA LEU A 152 3.05 8.76 -0.79
C LEU A 152 3.24 9.79 -1.92
N GLY A 153 2.15 10.09 -2.61
CA GLY A 153 2.06 11.24 -3.47
C GLY A 153 1.82 12.52 -2.67
N ASP A 154 2.00 13.65 -3.32
CA ASP A 154 1.77 14.96 -2.72
C ASP A 154 0.33 15.08 -2.16
N THR A 155 0.13 16.07 -1.28
CA THR A 155 -1.13 16.31 -0.56
C THR A 155 -2.37 16.28 -1.47
N GLY A 156 -3.54 15.94 -0.94
CA GLY A 156 -4.75 15.55 -1.68
C GLY A 156 -5.18 16.40 -2.90
N SER A 157 -4.76 17.66 -2.98
CA SER A 157 -5.02 18.56 -4.11
C SER A 157 -4.07 18.42 -5.29
N THR A 158 -3.01 17.63 -5.16
CA THR A 158 -1.98 17.53 -6.18
C THR A 158 -2.40 16.53 -7.24
N HIS A 159 -2.37 16.94 -8.51
CA HIS A 159 -2.64 16.05 -9.63
C HIS A 159 -1.76 14.81 -9.56
N ASP A 160 -2.37 13.63 -9.75
CA ASP A 160 -1.75 12.28 -9.66
C ASP A 160 -0.39 12.18 -10.36
N MET A 161 -0.26 12.91 -11.47
CA MET A 161 0.94 12.94 -12.29
C MET A 161 2.16 13.60 -11.61
N THR A 162 2.00 14.43 -10.58
CA THR A 162 3.14 15.12 -9.90
C THR A 162 3.88 14.20 -8.92
N SER A 163 3.22 13.15 -8.45
CA SER A 163 3.70 12.25 -7.39
C SER A 163 4.53 11.07 -7.90
N ILE A 164 4.25 10.57 -9.10
CA ILE A 164 5.09 9.54 -9.77
C ILE A 164 6.41 10.16 -10.30
N ARG A 165 6.45 11.49 -10.45
CA ARG A 165 7.29 12.18 -11.43
C ARG A 165 8.81 12.14 -11.24
N LYS A 166 9.33 11.77 -10.07
CA LYS A 166 10.79 11.73 -9.87
C LYS A 166 11.30 10.31 -9.76
N GLU A 167 10.99 9.60 -8.68
CA GLU A 167 11.70 8.36 -8.37
C GLU A 167 11.35 7.19 -9.32
N PHE A 168 10.08 6.95 -9.62
CA PHE A 168 9.71 5.77 -10.43
C PHE A 168 9.96 5.97 -11.93
N ILE A 169 9.75 7.19 -12.47
CA ILE A 169 10.04 7.49 -13.88
C ILE A 169 11.51 7.22 -14.22
N ASP A 170 12.42 7.51 -13.29
CA ASP A 170 13.85 7.25 -13.44
C ASP A 170 14.20 5.75 -13.33
N MET A 171 13.31 4.92 -12.77
CA MET A 171 13.47 3.46 -12.71
C MET A 171 12.96 2.73 -13.96
N VAL A 172 12.25 3.40 -14.87
CA VAL A 172 11.72 2.76 -16.08
C VAL A 172 12.84 2.68 -17.14
N PRO A 173 13.24 1.47 -17.59
CA PRO A 173 14.28 1.34 -18.62
C PRO A 173 13.85 1.97 -19.94
N GLU A 174 14.83 2.38 -20.74
CA GLU A 174 14.55 2.97 -22.06
C GLU A 174 13.77 2.00 -22.96
N GLY A 175 12.77 2.52 -23.67
CA GLY A 175 11.88 1.73 -24.52
C GLY A 175 10.81 0.92 -23.77
N CYS A 176 10.84 0.92 -22.43
CA CYS A 176 9.80 0.32 -21.61
C CYS A 176 8.66 1.29 -21.30
N ARG A 177 7.49 0.73 -20.98
CA ARG A 177 6.21 1.41 -20.81
C ARG A 177 5.41 0.86 -19.64
N VAL A 178 4.62 1.75 -19.06
CA VAL A 178 3.77 1.52 -17.90
C VAL A 178 2.33 1.86 -18.26
N ILE A 179 1.42 0.92 -18.06
CA ILE A 179 -0.01 1.15 -18.29
C ILE A 179 -0.55 2.04 -17.18
N ALA A 180 -1.28 3.09 -17.56
CA ALA A 180 -1.80 4.05 -16.60
C ALA A 180 -3.18 4.54 -17.06
N ASP A 181 -3.91 5.15 -16.12
CA ASP A 181 -5.17 5.82 -16.43
C ASP A 181 -4.98 7.06 -17.29
N ALA A 182 -6.07 7.52 -17.93
CA ALA A 182 -6.04 8.68 -18.83
C ALA A 182 -5.52 9.97 -18.16
N GLY A 183 -5.67 10.08 -16.83
CA GLY A 183 -5.10 11.17 -16.02
C GLY A 183 -3.56 11.24 -16.03
N TYR A 184 -2.90 10.19 -16.51
CA TYR A 184 -1.44 10.10 -16.68
C TYR A 184 -1.00 10.36 -18.13
N SER A 185 -1.86 10.99 -18.94
CA SER A 185 -1.46 11.51 -20.26
C SER A 185 -0.37 12.58 -20.06
N GLY A 186 0.88 12.13 -20.07
CA GLY A 186 2.07 12.91 -19.79
C GLY A 186 2.09 14.27 -20.49
N LYS A 187 2.60 15.30 -19.80
CA LYS A 187 2.76 16.64 -20.37
C LYS A 187 4.09 16.76 -21.12
N SER A 188 5.11 16.04 -20.66
CA SER A 188 6.43 15.96 -21.30
C SER A 188 6.55 14.79 -22.27
N GLU A 189 7.43 14.92 -23.26
CA GLU A 189 7.74 13.84 -24.21
C GLU A 189 8.35 12.60 -23.54
N ARG A 190 8.99 12.76 -22.38
CA ARG A 190 9.49 11.64 -21.58
C ARG A 190 8.33 10.86 -20.96
N GLU A 191 7.39 11.55 -20.33
CA GLU A 191 6.20 10.93 -19.72
C GLU A 191 5.34 10.24 -20.78
N LYS A 192 5.11 10.86 -21.95
CA LYS A 192 4.35 10.25 -23.06
C LYS A 192 5.01 8.97 -23.61
N ARG A 193 6.34 8.88 -23.52
CA ARG A 193 7.08 7.67 -23.94
C ARG A 193 6.96 6.55 -22.92
N ILE A 194 6.78 6.87 -21.65
CA ILE A 194 6.69 5.92 -20.54
C ILE A 194 5.24 5.46 -20.31
N PHE A 195 4.28 6.38 -20.23
CA PHE A 195 2.90 6.02 -19.93
C PHE A 195 2.12 5.57 -21.17
N ALA A 196 1.59 4.36 -21.10
CA ALA A 196 0.69 3.79 -22.10
C ALA A 196 -0.75 3.92 -21.60
N VAL A 197 -1.38 5.06 -21.90
CA VAL A 197 -2.81 5.28 -21.63
C VAL A 197 -3.68 4.66 -22.72
N VAL A 198 -4.95 4.38 -22.41
CA VAL A 198 -5.93 3.89 -23.41
C VAL A 198 -6.14 4.95 -24.48
N SER A 199 -6.14 4.52 -25.75
CA SER A 199 -6.34 5.37 -26.92
C SER A 199 -7.45 4.82 -27.81
N GLU A 200 -8.12 5.71 -28.55
CA GLU A 200 -9.06 5.32 -29.60
C GLU A 200 -8.38 4.52 -30.71
N MET A 201 -7.09 4.79 -30.94
CA MET A 201 -6.25 4.09 -31.92
C MET A 201 -5.78 2.70 -31.46
N ASP A 202 -6.09 2.29 -30.23
CA ASP A 202 -5.76 0.94 -29.75
C ASP A 202 -6.56 -0.10 -30.55
N SER A 203 -5.86 -1.15 -31.02
CA SER A 203 -6.53 -2.34 -31.54
C SER A 203 -7.40 -2.99 -30.44
N PRO A 204 -8.40 -3.81 -30.80
CA PRO A 204 -9.20 -4.54 -29.82
C PRO A 204 -8.36 -5.32 -28.81
N GLU A 205 -7.27 -5.95 -29.25
CA GLU A 205 -6.35 -6.74 -28.41
C GLU A 205 -5.58 -5.85 -27.43
N VAL A 206 -5.05 -4.70 -27.90
CA VAL A 206 -4.34 -3.74 -27.04
C VAL A 206 -5.29 -3.14 -26.01
N ARG A 207 -6.52 -2.81 -26.40
CA ARG A 207 -7.54 -2.29 -25.49
C ARG A 207 -7.92 -3.32 -24.43
N ALA A 208 -8.10 -4.59 -24.81
CA ALA A 208 -8.36 -5.69 -23.88
C ALA A 208 -7.20 -5.88 -22.89
N PHE A 209 -5.95 -5.86 -23.37
CA PHE A 209 -4.76 -5.98 -22.54
C PHE A 209 -4.64 -4.84 -21.51
N LYS A 210 -4.82 -3.58 -21.94
CA LYS A 210 -4.84 -2.42 -21.02
C LYS A 210 -6.00 -2.51 -20.03
N GLY A 211 -7.17 -2.96 -20.47
CA GLY A 211 -8.33 -3.19 -19.59
C GLY A 211 -8.04 -4.21 -18.50
N ALA A 212 -7.42 -5.34 -18.86
CA ALA A 212 -7.06 -6.39 -17.92
C ALA A 212 -5.99 -5.93 -16.91
N ALA A 213 -5.01 -5.12 -17.36
CA ALA A 213 -4.01 -4.49 -16.49
C ALA A 213 -4.65 -3.52 -15.47
N LYS A 214 -5.60 -2.70 -15.90
CA LYS A 214 -6.37 -1.82 -15.01
C LYS A 214 -7.18 -2.61 -13.99
N ALA A 215 -7.90 -3.65 -14.43
CA ALA A 215 -8.65 -4.52 -13.53
C ALA A 215 -7.72 -5.16 -12.48
N ARG A 216 -6.50 -5.54 -12.86
CA ARG A 216 -5.50 -6.12 -11.94
C ARG A 216 -5.12 -5.14 -10.84
N GLN A 217 -4.89 -3.90 -11.22
CA GLN A 217 -4.61 -2.80 -10.32
C GLN A 217 -5.80 -2.49 -9.38
N GLU A 218 -7.03 -2.49 -9.89
CA GLU A 218 -8.25 -2.29 -9.10
C GLU A 218 -8.44 -3.40 -8.05
N VAL A 219 -8.19 -4.66 -8.42
CA VAL A 219 -8.25 -5.80 -7.48
C VAL A 219 -7.21 -5.63 -6.37
N PHE A 220 -5.99 -5.22 -6.70
CA PHE A 220 -4.97 -4.94 -5.69
C PHE A 220 -5.37 -3.79 -4.75
N ASN A 221 -5.85 -2.68 -5.32
CA ASN A 221 -6.34 -1.53 -4.54
C ASN A 221 -7.52 -1.92 -3.63
N LYS A 222 -8.38 -2.85 -4.05
CA LYS A 222 -9.44 -3.42 -3.22
C LYS A 222 -8.86 -4.23 -2.05
N LYS A 223 -7.83 -5.05 -2.27
CA LYS A 223 -7.14 -5.81 -1.21
C LYS A 223 -6.44 -4.90 -0.19
N MET A 224 -5.90 -3.77 -0.62
CA MET A 224 -5.38 -2.74 0.30
C MET A 224 -6.48 -2.16 1.19
N LYS A 225 -7.70 -2.04 0.67
CA LYS A 225 -8.88 -1.56 1.41
C LYS A 225 -9.49 -2.61 2.36
N ASP A 226 -8.93 -3.82 2.42
CA ASP A 226 -9.25 -4.76 3.51
C ASP A 226 -8.78 -4.24 4.87
N PHE A 227 -7.92 -3.22 4.91
CA PHE A 227 -7.47 -2.59 6.15
C PHE A 227 -8.32 -1.36 6.44
N ASP A 228 -9.08 -1.38 7.54
CA ASP A 228 -9.95 -0.27 7.92
C ASP A 228 -9.16 1.01 8.19
N CYS A 229 -7.88 0.88 8.54
CA CYS A 229 -6.99 2.02 8.74
C CYS A 229 -6.73 2.81 7.45
N LEU A 230 -7.01 2.23 6.27
CA LEU A 230 -6.93 2.91 4.98
C LEU A 230 -8.29 3.36 4.44
N THR A 231 -9.40 2.81 4.94
CA THR A 231 -10.75 3.16 4.46
C THR A 231 -11.48 4.14 5.37
N LYS A 232 -11.27 4.04 6.69
CA LYS A 232 -11.83 4.96 7.68
C LYS A 232 -11.04 6.27 7.68
N ARG A 233 -11.62 7.29 8.31
CA ARG A 233 -10.98 8.60 8.44
C ARG A 233 -9.73 8.47 9.32
N TRP A 234 -8.57 8.76 8.75
CA TRP A 234 -7.30 8.71 9.49
C TRP A 234 -7.15 9.87 10.47
N ILE A 235 -6.67 9.61 11.69
CA ILE A 235 -6.56 10.62 12.76
C ILE A 235 -5.16 10.77 13.37
N HIS A 236 -4.19 9.90 13.03
CA HIS A 236 -2.89 9.83 13.72
C HIS A 236 -1.76 10.65 13.06
N GLY A 237 -2.09 11.61 12.19
CA GLY A 237 -1.11 12.42 11.46
C GLY A 237 -0.50 11.72 10.24
N VAL A 238 0.14 12.50 9.36
CA VAL A 238 0.59 12.03 8.03
C VAL A 238 1.71 10.99 8.14
N ASP A 239 2.69 11.17 9.03
CA ASP A 239 3.83 10.26 9.11
C ASP A 239 3.43 8.86 9.59
N ASN A 240 2.54 8.79 10.58
CA ASN A 240 1.96 7.53 11.00
C ASN A 240 1.10 6.89 9.89
N HIS A 241 0.42 7.70 9.05
CA HIS A 241 -0.30 7.16 7.90
C HIS A 241 0.66 6.49 6.91
N LYS A 242 1.83 7.10 6.63
CA LYS A 242 2.85 6.48 5.77
C LYS A 242 3.31 5.14 6.31
N LEU A 243 3.54 5.06 7.62
CA LEU A 243 3.93 3.82 8.30
C LEU A 243 2.85 2.74 8.17
N ALA A 244 1.59 3.09 8.46
CA ALA A 244 0.46 2.16 8.33
C ALA A 244 0.24 1.71 6.88
N PHE A 245 0.32 2.64 5.92
CA PHE A 245 0.22 2.32 4.51
C PHE A 245 1.31 1.35 4.06
N ASN A 246 2.58 1.61 4.40
CA ASN A 246 3.69 0.72 4.08
C ASN A 246 3.52 -0.66 4.74
N ALA A 247 3.00 -0.72 5.96
CA ALA A 247 2.72 -1.99 6.63
C ALA A 247 1.61 -2.78 5.90
N CYS A 248 0.47 -2.15 5.60
CA CYS A 248 -0.61 -2.77 4.82
C CYS A 248 -0.15 -3.23 3.42
N LEU A 249 0.74 -2.45 2.80
CA LEU A 249 1.32 -2.77 1.50
C LEU A 249 2.16 -4.04 1.58
N VAL A 250 3.06 -4.13 2.55
CA VAL A 250 3.87 -5.33 2.81
C VAL A 250 2.97 -6.53 3.08
N LEU A 251 2.01 -6.40 3.99
CA LEU A 251 1.07 -7.49 4.33
C LEU A 251 0.30 -7.99 3.10
N THR A 252 -0.10 -7.08 2.21
CA THR A 252 -0.79 -7.42 0.97
C THR A 252 0.16 -8.09 -0.01
N GLN A 253 1.41 -7.62 -0.13
CA GLN A 253 2.44 -8.24 -0.98
C GLN A 253 2.65 -9.73 -0.63
N TYR A 254 2.80 -10.07 0.66
CA TYR A 254 2.94 -11.47 1.10
C TYR A 254 1.74 -12.35 0.72
N ALA A 255 0.53 -11.78 0.70
CA ALA A 255 -0.66 -12.52 0.34
C ALA A 255 -0.76 -12.76 -1.16
N ILE A 256 -0.44 -11.76 -2.00
CA ILE A 256 -0.54 -11.90 -3.46
C ILE A 256 0.59 -12.75 -4.07
N GLU A 257 1.78 -12.77 -3.45
CA GLU A 257 2.92 -13.56 -3.93
C GLU A 257 2.82 -15.04 -3.56
N ASP A 258 1.99 -15.38 -2.57
CA ASP A 258 1.77 -16.76 -2.16
C ASP A 258 0.96 -17.51 -3.21
N THR A 259 1.55 -18.54 -3.81
CA THR A 259 0.89 -19.41 -4.80
C THR A 259 0.27 -20.65 -4.17
N SER A 260 0.30 -20.75 -2.84
CA SER A 260 -0.34 -21.84 -2.09
C SER A 260 -1.88 -21.69 -2.11
N PRO A 261 -2.64 -22.72 -1.65
CA PRO A 261 -4.09 -22.62 -1.49
C PRO A 261 -4.57 -21.50 -0.55
N HIS A 262 -3.66 -20.93 0.24
CA HIS A 262 -3.94 -19.82 1.16
C HIS A 262 -3.61 -18.45 0.58
N GLY A 263 -3.00 -18.44 -0.60
CA GLY A 263 -2.62 -17.24 -1.33
C GLY A 263 -3.80 -16.43 -1.81
N GLU A 264 -3.53 -15.18 -2.11
CA GLU A 264 -4.48 -14.25 -2.69
C GLU A 264 -3.98 -13.65 -4.01
N PRO A 265 -3.49 -14.47 -4.96
CA PRO A 265 -2.85 -13.99 -6.17
C PRO A 265 -3.79 -13.10 -6.98
N LEU A 266 -3.19 -12.13 -7.67
CA LEU A 266 -3.88 -11.33 -8.68
C LEU A 266 -4.01 -12.15 -9.96
N HIS A 267 -5.04 -11.88 -10.79
CA HIS A 267 -5.21 -12.58 -12.06
C HIS A 267 -4.04 -12.29 -13.01
N THR A 268 -3.43 -13.34 -13.57
CA THR A 268 -2.36 -13.19 -14.55
C THR A 268 -2.91 -12.67 -15.88
N LEU A 269 -2.12 -11.82 -16.54
CA LEU A 269 -2.40 -11.29 -17.87
C LEU A 269 -1.84 -12.19 -18.97
#